data_AF-A0AAN8VN48-F1
#
_entry.id   AF-A0AAN8VN48-F1
#
_cell.length_a   1.000
_cell.length_b   1.000
_cell.length_c   1.000
_cell.angle_alpha   90.00
_cell.angle_beta   90.00
_cell.angle_gamma   90.00
#
_symmetry.space_group_name_H-M   'P 1'
#
loop_
_entity.id
_entity.type
_entity.pdbx_description
1 polymer ?
#
loop_
_entity_poly.entity_id
_entity_poly.type
_entity_poly.pdbx_seq_one_letter_code
_entity_poly.pdbx_strand_id
1 'polypeptide(L)'
;MFDKIELSVSSYDTAWVAMVPSPDSPHAPLFPGCLKWLLDNQLDDGSWGLLHHDPTLTKDALSSTLASILALTRWGVGEGQVKKGLHFIESNFGSINNEKQRSPIGFDIIFPGMVEYARDMDLVLPLTSRDLDSIFWHRDLELERCYQSNSNGSKAYLASLSEAMGGLSDWQAIMNYQRKNGSLFNSPSTTAAALIHLQDTDCLNYLQMLLKKYGDGVPTIYPLNVYTHLQMVENLQKMGIDRYFNKEIKRVLDETFRQWLQGDEEIILDLTTCALAFRLLRTSGYNVSSGIKLIN
;
A
#
# COMPACT_ATOMS: atom_id res chain seq x y z
N MET A 1 -10.92 18.85 -14.06
CA MET A 1 -11.15 17.46 -13.57
C MET A 1 -9.90 16.61 -13.70
N PHE A 2 -9.19 16.67 -14.83
CA PHE A 2 -8.06 15.80 -15.15
C PHE A 2 -6.66 16.39 -14.81
N ASP A 3 -6.56 17.54 -14.14
CA ASP A 3 -5.28 18.26 -14.04
C ASP A 3 -4.53 18.01 -12.71
N LYS A 4 -5.24 17.61 -11.64
CA LYS A 4 -4.63 17.27 -10.35
C LYS A 4 -5.27 16.01 -9.80
N ILE A 5 -4.46 14.96 -9.66
CA ILE A 5 -4.83 13.77 -8.90
C ILE A 5 -4.26 13.95 -7.50
N GLU A 6 -5.15 13.99 -6.53
CA GLU A 6 -4.83 14.13 -5.12
C GLU A 6 -5.27 12.85 -4.43
N LEU A 7 -4.29 12.06 -4.01
CA LEU A 7 -4.52 10.81 -3.28
C LEU A 7 -4.61 11.12 -1.79
N SER A 8 -5.46 10.39 -1.07
CA SER A 8 -5.53 10.46 0.38
C SER A 8 -4.26 9.89 1.01
N VAL A 9 -3.86 10.46 2.15
CA VAL A 9 -2.80 9.89 2.99
C VAL A 9 -3.28 8.55 3.57
N SER A 10 -2.36 7.58 3.60
CA SER A 10 -2.54 6.27 4.22
C SER A 10 -1.80 6.25 5.55
N SER A 11 -2.54 6.04 6.65
CA SER A 11 -1.92 5.90 7.97
C SER A 11 -1.02 4.67 8.05
N TYR A 12 -1.42 3.56 7.42
CA TYR A 12 -0.64 2.33 7.35
C TYR A 12 0.73 2.57 6.71
N ASP A 13 0.75 3.14 5.50
CA ASP A 13 2.01 3.39 4.76
C ASP A 13 2.85 4.47 5.44
N THR A 14 2.22 5.52 5.97
CA THR A 14 2.91 6.57 6.74
C THR A 14 3.59 5.99 7.96
N ALA A 15 2.99 4.98 8.61
CA ALA A 15 3.62 4.29 9.74
C ALA A 15 4.85 3.48 9.32
N TRP A 16 4.81 2.77 8.19
CA TRP A 16 5.99 2.09 7.65
C TRP A 16 7.12 3.06 7.31
N VAL A 17 6.81 4.20 6.68
CA VAL A 17 7.80 5.25 6.40
C VAL A 17 8.34 5.85 7.70
N ALA A 18 7.51 6.05 8.72
CA ALA A 18 7.94 6.57 10.03
C ALA A 18 8.92 5.63 10.74
N MET A 19 8.91 4.33 10.45
CA MET A 19 9.83 3.35 11.06
C MET A 19 11.24 3.36 10.48
N VAL A 20 11.48 4.02 9.34
CA VAL A 20 12.81 4.06 8.70
C VAL A 20 13.82 4.77 9.61
N PRO A 21 14.91 4.11 10.04
CA PRO A 21 15.94 4.73 10.86
C PRO A 21 16.84 5.65 10.05
N SER A 22 17.36 6.69 10.68
CA SER A 22 18.40 7.53 10.08
C SER A 22 19.70 6.71 9.92
N PRO A 23 20.38 6.77 8.76
CA PRO A 23 21.69 6.13 8.58
C PRO A 23 22.74 6.59 9.59
N ASP A 24 22.69 7.87 9.98
CA ASP A 24 23.65 8.49 10.91
C ASP A 24 23.26 8.29 12.38
N SER A 25 22.00 7.96 12.65
CA SER A 25 21.47 7.76 14.00
C SER A 25 20.37 6.69 14.00
N PRO A 26 20.72 5.41 14.22
CA PRO A 26 19.76 4.31 14.20
C PRO A 26 18.63 4.43 15.25
N HIS A 27 18.82 5.28 16.26
CA HIS A 27 17.85 5.59 17.31
C HIS A 27 16.97 6.81 17.00
N ALA A 28 17.07 7.38 15.79
CA ALA A 28 16.21 8.47 15.33
C ALA A 28 15.51 8.12 14.00
N PRO A 29 14.26 8.57 13.79
CA PRO A 29 13.58 8.40 12.52
C PRO A 29 14.25 9.23 11.43
N LEU A 30 14.41 8.65 10.25
CA LEU A 30 14.83 9.38 9.04
C LEU A 30 13.77 10.40 8.61
N PHE A 31 12.49 10.07 8.83
CA PHE A 31 11.34 10.89 8.46
C PHE A 31 10.52 11.28 9.70
N PRO A 32 11.01 12.24 10.54
CA PRO A 32 10.31 12.64 11.76
C PRO A 32 8.93 13.28 11.50
N GLY A 33 8.72 13.83 10.30
CA GLY A 33 7.41 14.34 9.86
C GLY A 33 6.33 13.26 9.90
N CYS A 34 6.60 12.08 9.34
CA CYS A 34 5.66 10.94 9.39
C CYS A 34 5.30 10.53 10.81
N LEU A 35 6.28 10.51 11.71
CA LEU A 35 6.05 10.18 13.12
C LEU A 35 5.15 11.23 13.80
N LYS A 36 5.39 12.51 13.52
CA LYS A 36 4.52 13.60 13.99
C LYS A 36 3.11 13.48 13.43
N TRP A 37 2.96 13.17 12.15
CA TRP A 37 1.66 12.98 11.52
C TRP A 37 0.85 11.89 12.23
N LEU A 38 1.46 10.77 12.60
CA LEU A 38 0.78 9.72 13.37
C LEU A 38 0.28 10.22 14.74
N LEU A 39 1.10 10.99 15.45
CA LEU A 39 0.74 11.56 16.76
C LEU A 39 -0.46 12.52 16.67
N ASP A 40 -0.55 13.26 15.57
CA ASP A 40 -1.54 14.32 15.35
C ASP A 40 -2.84 13.81 14.68
N ASN A 41 -2.87 12.58 14.14
CA ASN A 41 -3.98 12.06 13.31
C ASN A 41 -4.62 10.76 13.83
N GLN A 42 -4.49 10.46 15.13
CA GLN A 42 -5.31 9.40 15.76
C GLN A 42 -6.79 9.84 15.82
N LEU A 43 -7.71 8.95 15.49
CA LEU A 43 -9.15 9.19 15.58
C LEU A 43 -9.65 9.12 17.03
N ASP A 44 -10.84 9.67 17.28
CA ASP A 44 -11.44 9.74 18.62
C ASP A 44 -11.67 8.37 19.27
N ASP A 45 -11.91 7.33 18.47
CA ASP A 45 -12.09 5.96 18.91
C ASP A 45 -10.77 5.21 19.19
N GLY A 46 -9.62 5.87 18.96
CA GLY A 46 -8.29 5.33 19.15
C GLY A 46 -7.68 4.68 17.91
N SER A 47 -8.42 4.57 16.81
CA SER A 47 -7.89 3.99 15.56
C SER A 47 -7.10 4.98 14.72
N TRP A 48 -6.37 4.45 13.74
CA TRP A 48 -5.93 5.19 12.56
C TRP A 48 -6.58 4.57 11.33
N GLY A 49 -6.97 5.40 10.37
CA GLY A 49 -7.61 4.97 9.13
C GLY A 49 -8.38 6.10 8.48
N LEU A 50 -9.34 5.76 7.62
CA LEU A 50 -10.21 6.75 6.98
C LEU A 50 -11.14 7.42 8.00
N LEU A 51 -11.25 8.75 7.95
CA LEU A 51 -12.10 9.58 8.83
C LEU A 51 -13.60 9.17 8.82
N HIS A 52 -14.07 8.61 7.71
CA HIS A 52 -15.43 8.11 7.59
C HIS A 52 -15.41 6.60 7.80
N HIS A 53 -15.74 6.17 9.02
CA HIS A 53 -15.88 4.75 9.37
C HIS A 53 -16.99 4.09 8.54
N ASP A 54 -16.64 3.57 7.37
CA ASP A 54 -17.41 2.52 6.74
C ASP A 54 -17.32 1.29 7.66
N PRO A 55 -18.43 0.82 8.26
CA PRO A 55 -18.40 -0.31 9.19
C PRO A 55 -17.90 -1.61 8.55
N THR A 56 -17.77 -1.67 7.22
CA THR A 56 -17.22 -2.82 6.48
C THR A 56 -15.69 -2.78 6.31
N LEU A 57 -15.02 -1.73 6.77
CA LEU A 57 -13.57 -1.52 6.65
C LEU A 57 -12.82 -1.64 7.98
N THR A 58 -13.36 -2.36 8.96
CA THR A 58 -12.71 -2.51 10.27
C THR A 58 -11.33 -3.18 10.16
N LYS A 59 -11.13 -4.09 9.19
CA LYS A 59 -9.82 -4.71 8.92
C LYS A 59 -8.76 -3.70 8.46
N ASP A 60 -9.15 -2.68 7.70
CA ASP A 60 -8.27 -1.59 7.29
C ASP A 60 -7.86 -0.74 8.49
N ALA A 61 -8.83 -0.34 9.32
CA ALA A 61 -8.57 0.39 10.55
C ALA A 61 -7.69 -0.40 11.54
N LEU A 62 -7.92 -1.71 11.69
CA LEU A 62 -7.07 -2.59 12.50
C LEU A 62 -5.62 -2.61 11.99
N SER A 63 -5.43 -2.73 10.67
CA SER A 63 -4.10 -2.77 10.06
C SER A 63 -3.36 -1.44 10.22
N SER A 64 -4.03 -0.33 9.90
CA SER A 64 -3.51 1.03 10.06
C SER A 64 -3.17 1.35 11.52
N THR A 65 -4.03 0.92 12.46
CA THR A 65 -3.82 1.13 13.90
C THR A 65 -2.62 0.33 14.40
N LEU A 66 -2.50 -0.95 14.04
CA LEU A 66 -1.37 -1.77 14.47
C LEU A 66 -0.05 -1.25 13.89
N ALA A 67 0.00 -0.90 12.60
CA ALA A 67 1.18 -0.29 11.99
C ALA A 67 1.58 1.01 12.71
N SER A 68 0.61 1.88 13.04
CA SER A 68 0.85 3.13 13.75
C SER A 68 1.39 2.90 15.16
N ILE A 69 0.85 1.92 15.89
CA ILE A 69 1.36 1.52 17.21
C ILE A 69 2.80 1.04 17.11
N LEU A 70 3.13 0.20 16.13
CA LEU A 70 4.50 -0.30 15.92
C LEU A 70 5.47 0.86 15.67
N ALA A 71 5.09 1.83 14.84
CA ALA A 71 5.90 3.00 14.57
C ALA A 71 6.13 3.87 15.81
N LEU A 72 5.08 4.14 16.59
CA LEU A 72 5.18 4.91 17.84
C LEU A 72 6.04 4.18 18.89
N THR A 73 5.84 2.87 19.02
CA THR A 73 6.56 1.99 19.96
C THR A 73 8.05 1.94 19.64
N ARG A 74 8.40 1.78 18.35
CA ARG A 74 9.79 1.76 17.87
C ARG A 74 10.60 2.97 18.34
N TRP A 75 9.97 4.14 18.41
CA TRP A 75 10.62 5.40 18.79
C TRP A 75 10.34 5.82 20.23
N GLY A 76 9.61 5.01 21.02
CA GLY A 76 9.31 5.31 22.42
C GLY A 76 8.49 6.59 22.63
N VAL A 77 7.58 6.91 21.70
CA VAL A 77 6.74 8.12 21.75
C VAL A 77 5.25 7.76 21.74
N GLY A 78 4.40 8.72 22.12
CA GLY A 78 2.95 8.59 21.96
C GLY A 78 2.30 7.52 22.84
N GLU A 79 2.77 7.31 24.08
CA GLU A 79 2.26 6.29 25.00
C GLU A 79 0.71 6.36 25.15
N GLY A 80 0.15 7.57 25.23
CA GLY A 80 -1.29 7.76 25.29
C GLY A 80 -2.02 7.28 24.02
N GLN A 81 -1.46 7.59 22.85
CA GLN A 81 -1.97 7.14 21.56
C GLN A 81 -1.85 5.62 21.42
N VAL A 82 -0.71 5.03 21.81
CA VAL A 82 -0.49 3.58 21.83
C VAL A 82 -1.56 2.88 22.68
N LYS A 83 -1.80 3.36 23.91
CA LYS A 83 -2.82 2.78 24.80
C LYS A 83 -4.22 2.82 24.20
N LYS A 84 -4.62 3.94 23.57
CA LYS A 84 -5.91 4.06 22.89
C LYS A 84 -6.01 3.12 21.69
N GLY A 85 -4.94 3.00 20.90
CA GLY A 85 -4.91 2.09 19.75
C GLY A 85 -5.00 0.63 20.16
N LEU A 86 -4.32 0.22 21.23
CA LEU A 86 -4.45 -1.13 21.78
C LEU A 86 -5.88 -1.43 22.23
N HIS A 87 -6.54 -0.48 22.89
CA HIS A 87 -7.95 -0.61 23.28
C HIS A 87 -8.88 -0.73 22.06
N PHE A 88 -8.61 0.03 20.99
CA PHE A 88 -9.34 -0.12 19.73
C PHE A 88 -9.17 -1.52 19.14
N ILE A 89 -7.94 -2.05 19.09
CA ILE A 89 -7.65 -3.40 18.59
C ILE A 89 -8.42 -4.44 19.40
N GLU A 90 -8.33 -4.39 20.73
CA GLU A 90 -9.05 -5.30 21.64
C GLU A 90 -10.56 -5.29 21.37
N SER A 91 -11.14 -4.10 21.26
CA SER A 91 -12.59 -3.92 21.10
C SER A 91 -13.10 -4.39 19.73
N ASN A 92 -12.24 -4.38 18.71
CA ASN A 92 -12.65 -4.63 17.31
C ASN A 92 -12.09 -5.93 16.72
N PHE A 93 -11.24 -6.67 17.44
CA PHE A 93 -10.56 -7.85 16.92
C PHE A 93 -11.52 -8.91 16.37
N GLY A 94 -12.68 -9.09 17.00
CA GLY A 94 -13.71 -10.04 16.54
C GLY A 94 -14.20 -9.79 15.11
N SER A 95 -13.98 -8.59 14.56
CA SER A 95 -14.32 -8.25 13.18
C SER A 95 -13.44 -8.97 12.15
N ILE A 96 -12.26 -9.47 12.52
CA ILE A 96 -11.35 -10.16 11.60
C ILE A 96 -12.02 -11.39 10.97
N ASN A 97 -12.80 -12.13 11.75
CA ASN A 97 -13.48 -13.34 11.31
C ASN A 97 -14.89 -13.09 10.72
N ASN A 98 -15.29 -11.83 10.59
CA ASN A 98 -16.62 -11.48 10.07
C ASN A 98 -16.59 -11.40 8.54
N GLU A 99 -17.32 -12.31 7.87
CA GLU A 99 -17.42 -12.37 6.40
C GLU A 99 -18.00 -11.11 5.75
N LYS A 100 -18.69 -10.25 6.51
CA LYS A 100 -19.21 -8.96 6.02
C LYS A 100 -18.12 -7.89 5.92
N GLN A 101 -16.96 -8.11 6.53
CA GLN A 101 -15.83 -7.19 6.47
C GLN A 101 -15.07 -7.38 5.16
N ARG A 102 -14.69 -6.27 4.54
CA ARG A 102 -13.77 -6.28 3.41
C ARG A 102 -12.34 -6.43 3.93
N SER A 103 -11.58 -7.33 3.33
CA SER A 103 -10.16 -7.48 3.63
C SER A 103 -9.33 -6.58 2.72
N PRO A 104 -8.42 -5.75 3.27
CA PRO A 104 -7.33 -5.18 2.50
C PRO A 104 -6.52 -6.26 1.77
N ILE A 105 -5.84 -5.89 0.69
CA ILE A 105 -4.96 -6.79 -0.05
C ILE A 105 -3.88 -7.33 0.92
N GLY A 106 -3.69 -8.65 0.92
CA GLY A 106 -2.68 -9.29 1.76
C GLY A 106 -2.95 -9.28 3.26
N PHE A 107 -4.14 -8.89 3.72
CA PHE A 107 -4.47 -8.81 5.16
C PHE A 107 -4.09 -10.08 5.94
N ASP A 108 -4.41 -11.26 5.40
CA ASP A 108 -4.17 -12.55 6.06
C ASP A 108 -2.68 -12.89 6.20
N ILE A 109 -1.78 -12.18 5.49
CA ILE A 109 -0.32 -12.30 5.63
C ILE A 109 0.24 -11.13 6.43
N ILE A 110 -0.17 -9.91 6.08
CA ILE A 110 0.35 -8.67 6.64
C ILE A 110 0.01 -8.54 8.12
N PHE A 111 -1.26 -8.73 8.48
CA PHE A 111 -1.71 -8.48 9.84
C PHE A 111 -1.05 -9.44 10.86
N PRO A 112 -0.98 -10.76 10.60
CA PRO A 112 -0.25 -11.67 11.49
C PRO A 112 1.26 -11.39 11.53
N GLY A 113 1.86 -10.95 10.41
CA GLY A 113 3.25 -10.50 10.37
C GLY A 113 3.52 -9.30 11.28
N MET A 114 2.62 -8.31 11.31
CA MET A 114 2.70 -7.19 12.26
C MET A 114 2.50 -7.63 13.73
N VAL A 115 1.69 -8.66 13.97
CA VAL A 115 1.52 -9.23 15.31
C VAL A 115 2.82 -9.89 15.81
N GLU A 116 3.54 -10.60 14.93
CA GLU A 116 4.88 -11.10 15.23
C GLU A 116 5.87 -9.95 15.45
N TYR A 117 5.83 -8.92 14.62
CA TYR A 117 6.70 -7.75 14.79
C TYR A 117 6.46 -7.03 16.12
N ALA A 118 5.20 -6.94 16.58
CA ALA A 118 4.87 -6.43 17.91
C ALA A 118 5.53 -7.27 19.02
N ARG A 119 5.49 -8.60 18.89
CA ARG A 119 6.15 -9.51 19.85
C ARG A 119 7.67 -9.30 19.87
N ASP A 120 8.30 -9.10 18.72
CA ASP A 120 9.73 -8.85 18.61
C ASP A 120 10.15 -7.50 19.25
N MET A 121 9.20 -6.55 19.40
CA MET A 121 9.38 -5.29 20.13
C MET A 121 9.00 -5.37 21.62
N ASP A 122 8.76 -6.57 22.17
CA ASP A 122 8.23 -6.77 23.52
C ASP A 122 6.87 -6.07 23.79
N LEU A 123 6.11 -5.76 22.72
CA LEU A 123 4.78 -5.16 22.83
C LEU A 123 3.73 -6.24 23.04
N VAL A 124 3.07 -6.19 24.19
CA VAL A 124 1.97 -7.12 24.52
C VAL A 124 0.67 -6.63 23.88
N LEU A 125 0.21 -7.34 22.85
CA LEU A 125 -1.09 -7.09 22.26
C LEU A 125 -2.22 -7.72 23.11
N PRO A 126 -3.37 -7.05 23.26
CA PRO A 126 -4.52 -7.55 24.04
C PRO A 126 -5.32 -8.61 23.27
N LEU A 127 -4.64 -9.70 22.89
CA LEU A 127 -5.20 -10.80 22.10
C LEU A 127 -5.12 -12.11 22.87
N THR A 128 -6.15 -12.94 22.79
CA THR A 128 -6.13 -14.27 23.41
C THR A 128 -5.29 -15.26 22.59
N SER A 129 -4.88 -16.38 23.19
CA SER A 129 -4.21 -17.44 22.43
C SER A 129 -5.06 -17.95 21.26
N ARG A 130 -6.38 -18.04 21.44
CA ARG A 130 -7.31 -18.43 20.37
C ARG A 130 -7.33 -17.43 19.22
N ASP A 131 -7.28 -16.14 19.54
CA ASP A 131 -7.23 -15.07 18.55
C ASP A 131 -5.98 -15.18 17.69
N LEU A 132 -4.82 -15.38 18.35
CA LEU A 132 -3.53 -15.60 17.69
C LEU A 132 -3.54 -16.86 16.82
N ASP A 133 -3.99 -17.98 17.36
CA ASP A 133 -4.08 -19.25 16.62
C ASP A 133 -4.92 -19.10 15.35
N SER A 134 -6.04 -18.37 15.44
CA SER A 134 -6.93 -18.10 14.31
C SER A 134 -6.22 -17.32 13.20
N ILE A 135 -5.53 -16.23 13.52
CA ILE A 135 -4.90 -15.39 12.50
C ILE A 135 -3.67 -16.06 11.87
N PHE A 136 -2.90 -16.82 12.66
CA PHE A 136 -1.75 -17.57 12.14
C PHE A 136 -2.18 -18.75 11.26
N TRP A 137 -3.27 -19.43 11.61
CA TRP A 137 -3.85 -20.46 10.74
C TRP A 137 -4.21 -19.93 9.35
N HIS A 138 -4.85 -18.76 9.27
CA HIS A 138 -5.21 -18.15 7.97
C HIS A 138 -3.97 -17.72 7.17
N ARG A 139 -2.94 -17.18 7.84
CA ARG A 139 -1.66 -16.88 7.19
C ARG A 139 -1.05 -18.12 6.57
N ASP A 140 -0.93 -19.19 7.36
CA ASP A 140 -0.23 -20.41 6.93
C ASP A 140 -0.95 -21.04 5.73
N LEU A 141 -2.28 -21.01 5.72
CA LEU A 141 -3.10 -21.46 4.59
C LEU A 141 -2.85 -20.63 3.31
N GLU A 142 -2.80 -19.31 3.42
CA GLU A 142 -2.58 -18.43 2.26
C GLU A 142 -1.12 -18.51 1.75
N LEU A 143 -0.15 -18.62 2.65
CA LEU A 143 1.25 -18.87 2.30
C LEU A 143 1.41 -20.22 1.59
N GLU A 144 0.82 -21.29 2.13
CA GLU A 144 0.84 -22.61 1.50
C GLU A 144 0.27 -22.56 0.09
N ARG A 145 -0.89 -21.90 -0.10
CA ARG A 145 -1.49 -21.69 -1.41
C ARG A 145 -0.56 -20.96 -2.39
N CYS A 146 0.14 -19.93 -1.93
CA CYS A 146 1.09 -19.18 -2.76
C CYS A 146 2.29 -20.04 -3.16
N TYR A 147 2.88 -20.77 -2.20
CA TYR A 147 4.03 -21.64 -2.44
C TYR A 147 3.69 -22.84 -3.33
N GLN A 148 2.52 -23.45 -3.15
CA GLN A 148 2.05 -24.55 -4.00
C GLN A 148 1.83 -24.11 -5.45
N SER A 149 1.32 -22.88 -5.67
CA SER A 149 1.16 -22.35 -7.03
C SER A 149 2.51 -22.15 -7.72
N ASN A 150 3.52 -21.65 -6.99
CA ASN A 150 4.88 -21.34 -7.48
C ASN A 150 4.89 -20.53 -8.79
N SER A 151 3.82 -19.77 -9.07
CA SER A 151 3.71 -18.94 -10.26
C SER A 151 4.47 -17.63 -10.06
N ASN A 152 4.87 -16.98 -11.16
CA ASN A 152 5.47 -15.65 -11.05
C ASN A 152 4.51 -14.64 -10.40
N GLY A 153 3.20 -14.78 -10.63
CA GLY A 153 2.18 -13.96 -9.97
C GLY A 153 2.16 -14.16 -8.45
N SER A 154 2.26 -15.40 -7.97
CA SER A 154 2.34 -15.70 -6.53
C SER A 154 3.62 -15.14 -5.90
N LYS A 155 4.74 -15.20 -6.61
CA LYS A 155 6.02 -14.62 -6.16
C LYS A 155 5.94 -13.09 -6.07
N ALA A 156 5.38 -12.44 -7.09
CA ALA A 156 5.17 -11.00 -7.11
C ALA A 156 4.20 -10.55 -6.00
N TYR A 157 3.12 -11.32 -5.79
CA TYR A 157 2.18 -11.07 -4.70
C TYR A 157 2.87 -11.11 -3.34
N LEU A 158 3.60 -12.19 -3.01
CA LEU A 158 4.34 -12.28 -1.75
C LEU A 158 5.40 -11.17 -1.61
N ALA A 159 6.11 -10.83 -2.69
CA ALA A 159 7.09 -9.75 -2.68
C ALA A 159 6.44 -8.37 -2.39
N SER A 160 5.21 -8.13 -2.86
CA SER A 160 4.47 -6.90 -2.59
C SER A 160 3.95 -6.76 -1.15
N LEU A 161 4.03 -7.82 -0.34
CA LEU A 161 3.62 -7.83 1.07
C LEU A 161 4.81 -7.92 2.03
N SER A 162 6.03 -7.73 1.49
CA SER A 162 7.27 -8.03 2.21
C SER A 162 7.49 -7.15 3.44
N GLU A 163 6.85 -5.98 3.55
CA GLU A 163 6.99 -5.13 4.72
C GLU A 163 6.61 -5.85 6.02
N ALA A 164 5.59 -6.70 5.96
CA ALA A 164 5.08 -7.41 7.13
C ALA A 164 5.67 -8.81 7.30
N MET A 165 6.48 -9.28 6.34
CA MET A 165 7.15 -10.58 6.40
C MET A 165 8.54 -10.50 7.05
N GLY A 166 9.05 -9.29 7.29
CA GLY A 166 10.27 -9.04 8.05
C GLY A 166 11.48 -9.86 7.56
N GLY A 167 12.10 -10.61 8.47
CA GLY A 167 13.30 -11.42 8.18
C GLY A 167 13.06 -12.66 7.30
N LEU A 168 11.81 -13.01 6.99
CA LEU A 168 11.49 -14.15 6.12
C LEU A 168 11.65 -13.79 4.63
N SER A 169 11.76 -12.50 4.32
CA SER A 169 11.87 -12.00 2.94
C SER A 169 13.30 -12.03 2.42
N ASP A 170 13.49 -12.59 1.22
CA ASP A 170 14.70 -12.42 0.44
C ASP A 170 14.68 -11.03 -0.22
N TRP A 171 15.18 -10.03 0.52
CA TRP A 171 15.21 -8.64 0.07
C TRP A 171 16.01 -8.45 -1.22
N GLN A 172 17.05 -9.25 -1.46
CA GLN A 172 17.80 -9.19 -2.71
C GLN A 172 16.95 -9.67 -3.89
N ALA A 173 16.18 -10.75 -3.71
CA ALA A 173 15.24 -11.21 -4.73
C ALA A 173 14.10 -10.20 -4.97
N ILE A 174 13.63 -9.53 -3.93
CA ILE A 174 12.56 -8.52 -4.03
C ILE A 174 13.00 -7.30 -4.84
N MET A 175 14.27 -6.91 -4.78
CA MET A 175 14.79 -5.78 -5.59
C MET A 175 14.64 -6.00 -7.10
N ASN A 176 14.41 -7.22 -7.57
CA ASN A 176 14.06 -7.47 -8.99
C ASN A 176 12.71 -6.84 -9.40
N TYR A 177 11.88 -6.43 -8.43
CA TYR A 177 10.60 -5.74 -8.66
C TYR A 177 10.71 -4.21 -8.52
N GLN A 178 11.92 -3.66 -8.35
CA GLN A 178 12.10 -2.21 -8.26
C GLN A 178 11.77 -1.56 -9.61
N ARG A 179 10.94 -0.52 -9.55
CA ARG A 179 10.51 0.28 -10.69
C ARG A 179 11.52 1.39 -10.99
N LYS A 180 11.43 2.01 -12.18
CA LYS A 180 12.35 3.11 -12.58
C LYS A 180 12.25 4.32 -11.66
N ASN A 181 11.12 4.50 -10.96
CA ASN A 181 10.94 5.56 -9.98
C ASN A 181 11.58 5.26 -8.62
N GLY A 182 12.23 4.10 -8.45
CA GLY A 182 12.89 3.65 -7.22
C GLY A 182 11.98 2.90 -6.23
N SER A 183 10.68 2.87 -6.46
CA SER A 183 9.73 2.14 -5.61
C SER A 183 9.75 0.64 -5.86
N LEU A 184 9.33 -0.12 -4.85
CA LEU A 184 8.82 -1.48 -5.02
C LEU A 184 7.31 -1.41 -5.20
N PHE A 185 6.81 -1.90 -6.34
CA PHE A 185 5.37 -1.97 -6.64
C PHE A 185 4.58 -0.65 -6.53
N ASN A 186 5.22 0.52 -6.60
CA ASN A 186 4.63 1.82 -6.26
C ASN A 186 4.11 1.92 -4.81
N SER A 187 4.48 0.98 -3.93
CA SER A 187 4.04 0.89 -2.54
C SER A 187 5.04 1.58 -1.59
N PRO A 188 4.64 2.64 -0.87
CA PRO A 188 5.53 3.28 0.11
C PRO A 188 5.86 2.38 1.29
N SER A 189 4.94 1.54 1.79
CA SER A 189 5.23 0.59 2.87
C SER A 189 6.33 -0.41 2.49
N THR A 190 6.18 -1.06 1.35
CA THR A 190 7.13 -2.06 0.84
C THR A 190 8.49 -1.42 0.53
N THR A 191 8.48 -0.20 -0.03
CA THR A 191 9.71 0.55 -0.31
C THR A 191 10.42 1.00 0.97
N ALA A 192 9.68 1.41 2.01
CA ALA A 192 10.22 1.74 3.31
C ALA A 192 10.86 0.53 4.00
N ALA A 193 10.22 -0.64 3.92
CA ALA A 193 10.79 -1.87 4.45
C ALA A 193 12.09 -2.26 3.73
N ALA A 194 12.14 -2.19 2.40
CA ALA A 194 13.40 -2.42 1.67
C ALA A 194 14.49 -1.43 2.05
N LEU A 195 14.16 -0.15 2.26
CA LEU A 195 15.11 0.85 2.73
C LEU A 195 15.66 0.54 4.13
N ILE A 196 14.83 0.03 5.05
CA ILE A 196 15.25 -0.41 6.39
C ILE A 196 16.29 -1.53 6.29
N HIS A 197 16.11 -2.47 5.36
CA HIS A 197 16.95 -3.67 5.25
C HIS A 197 18.20 -3.47 4.39
N LEU A 198 18.12 -2.68 3.32
CA LEU A 198 19.16 -2.59 2.28
C LEU A 198 19.84 -1.21 2.19
N GLN A 199 19.25 -0.16 2.77
CA GLN A 199 19.71 1.22 2.62
C GLN A 199 19.82 1.67 1.14
N ASP A 200 18.93 1.17 0.29
CA ASP A 200 18.92 1.46 -1.14
C ASP A 200 18.62 2.94 -1.45
N THR A 201 19.43 3.55 -2.32
CA THR A 201 19.34 5.00 -2.60
C THR A 201 18.12 5.35 -3.44
N ASP A 202 17.66 4.46 -4.33
CA ASP A 202 16.51 4.73 -5.18
C ASP A 202 15.20 4.60 -4.39
N CYS A 203 15.12 3.64 -3.46
CA CYS A 203 14.05 3.57 -2.46
C CYS A 203 13.97 4.86 -1.63
N LEU A 204 15.11 5.39 -1.19
CA LEU A 204 15.18 6.67 -0.45
C LEU A 204 14.67 7.84 -1.30
N ASN A 205 15.13 7.94 -2.54
CA ASN A 205 14.73 8.99 -3.47
C ASN A 205 13.21 8.99 -3.72
N TYR A 206 12.62 7.80 -3.87
CA TYR A 206 11.17 7.64 -4.01
C TYR A 206 10.41 8.18 -2.80
N LEU A 207 10.78 7.78 -1.58
CA LEU A 207 10.11 8.22 -0.36
C LEU A 207 10.26 9.73 -0.11
N GLN A 208 11.46 10.28 -0.34
CA GLN A 208 11.70 11.73 -0.24
C GLN A 208 10.86 12.51 -1.24
N MET A 209 10.71 12.01 -2.47
CA MET A 209 9.85 12.61 -3.49
C MET A 209 8.39 12.62 -3.03
N LEU A 210 7.90 11.55 -2.38
CA LEU A 210 6.54 11.53 -1.83
C LEU A 210 6.34 12.57 -0.74
N LEU A 211 7.25 12.63 0.23
CA LEU A 211 7.14 13.58 1.34
C LEU A 211 7.26 15.03 0.88
N LYS A 212 8.03 15.32 -0.17
CA LYS A 212 8.03 16.64 -0.81
C LYS A 212 6.66 17.00 -1.42
N LYS A 213 5.89 16.00 -1.87
CA LYS A 213 4.60 16.19 -2.53
C LYS A 213 3.41 16.19 -1.56
N TYR A 214 3.42 15.30 -0.57
CA TYR A 214 2.30 15.05 0.34
C TYR A 214 2.56 15.56 1.77
N GLY A 215 3.74 16.12 2.04
CA GLY A 215 4.12 16.63 3.35
C GLY A 215 4.52 15.50 4.29
N ASP A 216 3.92 15.49 5.47
CA ASP A 216 4.26 14.57 6.57
C ASP A 216 3.54 13.21 6.49
N GLY A 217 2.90 12.89 5.36
CA GLY A 217 2.23 11.61 5.14
C GLY A 217 2.40 11.13 3.70
N VAL A 218 2.14 9.84 3.46
CA VAL A 218 2.24 9.22 2.13
C VAL A 218 0.95 8.48 1.77
N PRO A 219 0.58 8.37 0.48
CA PRO A 219 -0.56 7.56 0.05
C PRO A 219 -0.23 6.05 0.08
N THR A 220 -1.23 5.20 -0.18
CA THR A 220 -1.01 3.73 -0.29
C THR A 220 -0.24 3.32 -1.56
N ILE A 221 -0.40 4.09 -2.64
CA ILE A 221 0.27 3.79 -3.91
C ILE A 221 0.59 5.08 -4.64
N TYR A 222 1.78 5.16 -5.25
CA TYR A 222 2.13 6.28 -6.10
C TYR A 222 3.25 5.94 -7.11
N PRO A 223 3.18 6.43 -8.36
CA PRO A 223 2.06 7.17 -8.95
C PRO A 223 0.83 6.28 -9.22
N LEU A 224 -0.31 6.92 -9.47
CA LEU A 224 -1.56 6.26 -9.87
C LEU A 224 -2.24 7.02 -11.04
N ASN A 225 -1.51 7.92 -11.70
CA ASN A 225 -2.08 8.89 -12.60
C ASN A 225 -2.72 8.28 -13.85
N VAL A 226 -2.05 7.31 -14.46
CA VAL A 226 -2.54 6.64 -15.68
C VAL A 226 -3.86 5.92 -15.37
N TYR A 227 -3.86 5.08 -14.33
CA TYR A 227 -5.05 4.37 -13.88
C TYR A 227 -6.21 5.33 -13.57
N THR A 228 -5.98 6.35 -12.75
CA THR A 228 -7.03 7.30 -12.35
C THR A 228 -7.60 8.06 -13.55
N HIS A 229 -6.76 8.54 -14.49
CA HIS A 229 -7.26 9.22 -15.68
C HIS A 229 -8.09 8.30 -16.57
N LEU A 230 -7.67 7.05 -16.76
CA LEU A 230 -8.43 6.07 -17.53
C LEU A 230 -9.74 5.69 -16.86
N GLN A 231 -9.75 5.55 -15.53
CA GLN A 231 -10.98 5.37 -14.74
C GLN A 231 -11.93 6.56 -14.87
N MET A 232 -11.43 7.79 -14.86
CA MET A 232 -12.25 8.98 -15.11
C MET A 232 -12.89 8.94 -16.50
N VAL A 233 -12.13 8.62 -17.55
CA VAL A 233 -12.67 8.47 -18.91
C VAL A 233 -13.75 7.39 -18.93
N GLU A 234 -13.49 6.22 -18.36
CA GLU A 234 -14.44 5.11 -18.31
C GLU A 234 -15.74 5.51 -17.60
N ASN A 235 -15.65 6.19 -16.46
CA ASN A 235 -16.83 6.59 -15.68
C ASN A 235 -17.66 7.65 -16.40
N LEU A 236 -17.03 8.64 -17.06
CA LEU A 236 -17.75 9.62 -17.88
C LEU A 236 -18.51 8.95 -19.03
N GLN A 237 -17.91 7.95 -19.67
CA GLN A 237 -18.55 7.17 -20.74
C GLN A 237 -19.71 6.33 -20.21
N LYS A 238 -19.53 5.62 -19.08
CA LYS A 238 -20.58 4.82 -18.43
C LYS A 238 -21.78 5.68 -18.01
N MET A 239 -21.54 6.93 -17.61
CA MET A 239 -22.59 7.87 -17.25
C MET A 239 -23.26 8.56 -18.45
N GLY A 240 -22.74 8.40 -19.67
CA GLY A 240 -23.28 9.03 -20.89
C GLY A 240 -23.11 10.55 -20.94
N ILE A 241 -22.11 11.08 -20.23
CA ILE A 241 -21.81 12.53 -20.14
C ILE A 241 -20.44 12.89 -20.74
N ASP A 242 -19.74 11.92 -21.32
CA ASP A 242 -18.42 12.05 -21.95
C ASP A 242 -18.37 13.11 -23.06
N ARG A 243 -19.47 13.32 -23.80
CA ARG A 243 -19.58 14.35 -24.85
C ARG A 243 -19.22 15.78 -24.38
N TYR A 244 -19.38 16.07 -23.08
CA TYR A 244 -19.03 17.38 -22.51
C TYR A 244 -17.53 17.54 -22.23
N PHE A 245 -16.77 16.44 -22.30
CA PHE A 245 -15.35 16.36 -21.92
C PHE A 245 -14.47 15.82 -23.06
N ASN A 246 -14.92 15.96 -24.32
CA ASN A 246 -14.23 15.39 -25.48
C ASN A 246 -12.76 15.82 -25.60
N LYS A 247 -12.43 17.07 -25.26
CA LYS A 247 -11.05 17.58 -25.34
C LYS A 247 -10.16 16.94 -24.27
N GLU A 248 -10.67 16.84 -23.06
CA GLU A 248 -9.99 16.27 -21.90
C GLU A 248 -9.79 14.77 -22.08
N ILE A 249 -10.83 14.04 -22.52
CA ILE A 249 -10.76 12.60 -22.82
C ILE A 249 -9.73 12.35 -23.92
N LYS A 250 -9.77 13.13 -25.01
CA LYS A 250 -8.80 12.99 -26.09
C LYS A 250 -7.37 13.21 -25.60
N ARG A 251 -7.12 14.24 -24.78
CA ARG A 251 -5.81 14.50 -24.18
C ARG A 251 -5.31 13.32 -23.34
N VAL A 252 -6.17 12.73 -22.51
CA VAL A 252 -5.83 11.54 -21.71
C VAL A 252 -5.46 10.37 -22.61
N LEU A 253 -6.29 10.06 -23.61
CA LEU A 253 -6.06 8.93 -24.51
C LEU A 253 -4.81 9.13 -25.39
N ASP A 254 -4.54 10.36 -25.86
CA ASP A 254 -3.33 10.70 -26.62
C ASP A 254 -2.07 10.48 -25.76
N GLU A 255 -2.11 10.86 -24.47
CA GLU A 255 -1.00 10.63 -23.54
C GLU A 255 -0.82 9.15 -23.23
N THR A 256 -1.90 8.44 -22.88
CA THR A 256 -1.86 6.99 -22.63
C THR A 256 -1.37 6.23 -23.85
N PHE A 257 -1.75 6.63 -25.06
CA PHE A 257 -1.23 6.00 -26.28
C PHE A 257 0.27 6.22 -26.46
N ARG A 258 0.78 7.40 -26.14
CA ARG A 258 2.23 7.68 -26.16
C ARG A 258 2.97 6.77 -25.18
N GLN A 259 2.47 6.66 -23.95
CA GLN A 259 3.03 5.79 -22.91
C GLN A 259 2.95 4.31 -23.32
N TRP A 260 1.83 3.89 -23.91
CA TRP A 260 1.64 2.54 -24.45
C TRP A 260 2.69 2.19 -25.50
N LEU A 261 2.95 3.10 -26.45
CA LEU A 261 3.96 2.89 -27.50
C LEU A 261 5.39 2.83 -26.93
N GLN A 262 5.66 3.54 -25.84
CA GLN A 262 6.96 3.53 -25.16
C GLN A 262 7.16 2.30 -24.26
N GLY A 263 6.10 1.54 -24.02
CA GLY A 263 6.10 0.46 -23.05
C GLY A 263 6.34 0.95 -21.62
N ASP A 264 5.61 2.01 -21.24
CA ASP A 264 5.64 2.56 -19.89
C ASP A 264 5.27 1.49 -18.85
N GLU A 265 6.07 1.39 -17.79
CA GLU A 265 5.92 0.37 -16.75
C GLU A 265 4.61 0.54 -15.96
N GLU A 266 4.11 1.78 -15.85
CA GLU A 266 2.82 2.08 -15.22
C GLU A 266 1.64 1.44 -15.96
N ILE A 267 1.80 1.17 -17.26
CA ILE A 267 0.80 0.47 -18.06
C ILE A 267 1.12 -1.03 -18.11
N ILE A 268 2.37 -1.41 -18.40
CA ILE A 268 2.69 -2.81 -18.69
C ILE A 268 2.70 -3.69 -17.44
N LEU A 269 3.17 -3.17 -16.30
CA LEU A 269 3.32 -3.96 -15.08
C LEU A 269 2.06 -4.03 -14.23
N ASP A 270 1.04 -3.21 -14.51
CA ASP A 270 -0.26 -3.29 -13.85
C ASP A 270 -1.33 -3.83 -14.80
N LEU A 271 -1.76 -5.07 -14.56
CA LEU A 271 -2.72 -5.77 -15.43
C LEU A 271 -4.04 -4.99 -15.59
N THR A 272 -4.52 -4.38 -14.52
CA THR A 272 -5.79 -3.64 -14.51
C THR A 272 -5.69 -2.40 -15.40
N THR A 273 -4.63 -1.62 -15.25
CA THR A 273 -4.32 -0.42 -16.04
C THR A 273 -4.07 -0.80 -17.49
N CYS A 274 -3.32 -1.88 -17.75
CA CYS A 274 -3.08 -2.40 -19.09
C CYS A 274 -4.39 -2.75 -19.82
N ALA A 275 -5.25 -3.54 -19.18
CA ALA A 275 -6.52 -3.96 -19.75
C ALA A 275 -7.45 -2.77 -20.03
N LEU A 276 -7.50 -1.81 -19.10
CA LEU A 276 -8.30 -0.60 -19.24
C LEU A 276 -7.77 0.31 -20.35
N ALA A 277 -6.46 0.54 -20.39
CA ALA A 277 -5.79 1.30 -21.44
C ALA A 277 -6.04 0.68 -22.81
N PHE A 278 -5.81 -0.64 -22.95
CA PHE A 278 -6.05 -1.38 -24.18
C PHE A 278 -7.47 -1.18 -24.68
N ARG A 279 -8.47 -1.41 -23.82
CA ARG A 279 -9.88 -1.31 -24.18
C ARG A 279 -10.22 0.11 -24.64
N LEU A 280 -9.89 1.13 -23.83
CA LEU A 280 -10.25 2.52 -24.12
C LEU A 280 -9.55 3.07 -25.37
N LEU A 281 -8.27 2.74 -25.56
CA LEU A 281 -7.53 3.09 -26.77
C LEU A 281 -8.12 2.42 -28.00
N ARG A 282 -8.40 1.11 -27.93
CA ARG A 282 -8.95 0.34 -29.06
C ARG A 282 -10.33 0.85 -29.47
N THR A 283 -11.23 1.09 -28.51
CA THR A 283 -12.58 1.59 -28.81
C THR A 283 -12.59 3.02 -29.33
N SER A 284 -11.53 3.79 -29.05
CA SER A 284 -11.37 5.18 -29.51
C SER A 284 -10.59 5.30 -30.83
N GLY A 285 -10.29 4.17 -31.49
CA GLY A 285 -9.67 4.13 -32.82
C GLY A 285 -8.13 4.17 -32.83
N TYR A 286 -7.47 4.06 -31.68
CA TYR A 286 -6.01 3.98 -31.62
C TYR A 286 -5.52 2.59 -32.05
N ASN A 287 -4.38 2.54 -32.74
CA ASN A 287 -3.77 1.30 -33.18
C ASN A 287 -2.98 0.63 -32.04
N VAL A 288 -3.68 -0.14 -31.21
CA VAL A 288 -3.09 -0.96 -30.15
C VAL A 288 -3.16 -2.44 -30.49
N SER A 289 -2.07 -3.16 -30.19
CA SER A 289 -1.94 -4.61 -30.39
C SER A 289 -2.28 -5.37 -29.12
N SER A 290 -2.97 -6.51 -29.24
CA SER A 290 -3.20 -7.43 -28.11
C SER A 290 -1.97 -8.25 -27.73
N GLY A 291 -0.89 -8.18 -28.53
CA GLY A 291 0.35 -8.91 -28.32
C GLY A 291 1.32 -8.25 -27.33
N ILE A 292 0.86 -7.33 -26.47
CA ILE A 292 1.72 -6.83 -25.38
C ILE A 292 2.08 -8.02 -24.50
N LYS A 293 3.39 -8.33 -24.43
CA LYS A 293 3.91 -9.25 -23.44
C LYS A 293 3.80 -8.56 -22.09
N LEU A 294 2.74 -8.88 -21.34
CA LEU A 294 2.74 -8.69 -19.89
C LEU A 294 3.96 -9.45 -19.37
N ILE A 295 4.90 -8.73 -18.75
CA ILE A 295 6.05 -9.35 -18.10
C ILE A 295 5.49 -9.97 -16.82
N ASN A 296 5.10 -11.25 -16.91
CA ASN A 296 4.77 -12.09 -15.76
C ASN A 296 6.07 -12.67 -15.17
#